data_AF-A0A7C3LGJ8-F1
#
_entry.id   AF-A0A7C3LGJ8-F1
#
_cell.length_a   1.000
_cell.length_b   1.000
_cell.length_c   1.000
_cell.angle_alpha   90.00
_cell.angle_beta   90.00
_cell.angle_gamma   90.00
#
_symmetry.space_group_name_H-M   'P 1'
#
loop_
_entity.id
_entity.type
_entity.pdbx_description
1 polymer ?
#
loop_
_entity_poly.entity_id
_entity_poly.type
_entity_poly.pdbx_seq_one_letter_code
_entity_poly.pdbx_strand_id
1 'polypeptide(L)' 'MSRDLLPGVTGVLVLADGTVLQGVGVGAVGDAVGEVCFNTAMTGYQEILTDPS' A
#
# COMPACT_ATOMS: atom_id res chain seq x y z
N MET A 1 10.43 -5.46 20.17
CA MET A 1 9.83 -6.06 18.95
C MET A 1 10.73 -5.71 17.80
N SER A 2 11.64 -6.59 17.38
CA SER A 2 12.32 -6.39 16.09
C SER A 2 11.25 -6.54 15.01
N ARG A 3 11.00 -5.47 14.25
CA ARG A 3 10.20 -5.56 13.03
C ARG A 3 11.11 -6.13 11.95
N ASP A 4 11.42 -7.41 12.07
CA ASP A 4 12.23 -8.10 11.07
C ASP A 4 11.39 -8.17 9.78
N LEU A 5 11.97 -7.68 8.69
CA LEU A 5 11.36 -7.76 7.38
C LEU A 5 11.49 -9.20 6.87
N LEU A 6 10.41 -9.70 6.28
CA LEU A 6 10.45 -10.99 5.60
C LEU A 6 11.44 -10.91 4.42
N PRO A 7 12.12 -12.01 4.06
CA PRO A 7 12.99 -12.04 2.90
C PRO A 7 12.26 -11.61 1.62
N GLY A 8 12.88 -10.73 0.82
CA GLY A 8 12.33 -10.26 -0.46
C GLY A 8 11.32 -9.11 -0.36
N VAL A 9 11.05 -8.60 0.84
CA VAL A 9 10.18 -7.43 1.04
C VAL A 9 10.87 -6.16 0.53
N THR A 10 10.15 -5.38 -0.28
CA THR A 10 10.61 -4.08 -0.81
C THR A 10 9.62 -2.95 -0.55
N GLY A 11 8.45 -3.24 0.04
CA GLY A 11 7.45 -2.24 0.41
C GLY A 11 6.66 -2.64 1.66
N VAL A 12 6.17 -1.65 2.40
CA VAL A 12 5.42 -1.85 3.66
C VAL A 12 4.26 -0.85 3.73
N LEU A 13 3.07 -1.32 4.11
CA LEU A 13 1.92 -0.49 4.48
C LEU A 13 1.75 -0.50 6.00
N VAL A 14 1.81 0.69 6.62
CA VAL A 14 1.66 0.88 8.07
C VAL A 14 0.37 1.64 8.35
N LEU A 15 -0.50 1.08 9.18
CA LEU A 15 -1.77 1.70 9.56
C LEU A 15 -1.65 2.43 10.91
N ALA A 16 -2.56 3.38 11.14
CA ALA A 16 -2.56 4.21 12.35
C ALA A 16 -2.74 3.41 13.66
N ASP A 17 -3.35 2.22 13.60
CA ASP A 17 -3.50 1.30 14.73
C ASP A 17 -2.21 0.50 15.05
N GLY A 18 -1.16 0.69 14.26
CA GLY A 18 0.11 -0.03 14.40
C GLY A 18 0.21 -1.32 13.58
N THR A 19 -0.83 -1.70 12.84
CA THR A 19 -0.81 -2.83 11.90
C THR A 19 0.24 -2.59 10.82
N VAL A 20 1.02 -3.62 10.51
CA VAL A 20 2.09 -3.58 9.49
C VAL A 20 1.88 -4.71 8.50
N LEU A 21 1.67 -4.35 7.23
CA LEU A 21 1.55 -5.29 6.12
C LEU A 21 2.80 -5.17 5.25
N GLN A 22 3.54 -6.27 5.11
CA GLN A 22 4.77 -6.32 4.32
C GLN A 22 4.49 -6.89 2.93
N GLY A 23 5.16 -6.37 1.90
CA GLY A 23 4.97 -6.82 0.53
C GLY A 23 6.07 -6.37 -0.44
N VAL A 24 5.75 -6.39 -1.73
CA VAL A 24 6.66 -6.00 -2.81
C VAL A 24 6.15 -4.70 -3.42
N GLY A 25 7.01 -3.68 -3.51
CA GLY A 25 6.69 -2.42 -4.19
C GLY A 25 6.59 -2.61 -5.70
N VAL A 26 5.56 -2.03 -6.32
CA VAL A 26 5.30 -2.09 -7.77
C VAL A 26 5.19 -0.71 -8.44
N GLY A 27 5.45 0.36 -7.69
CA GLY A 27 5.37 1.75 -8.14
C GLY A 27 6.67 2.51 -7.96
N ALA A 28 6.58 3.84 -7.86
CA ALA A 28 7.73 4.70 -7.59
C ALA A 28 8.32 4.40 -6.21
N VAL A 29 9.65 4.52 -6.10
CA VAL A 29 10.36 4.36 -4.82
C VAL A 29 10.20 5.63 -3.99
N GLY A 30 9.78 5.48 -2.74
CA GLY A 30 9.59 6.57 -1.79
C GLY A 30 8.57 6.17 -0.71
N ASP A 31 8.15 7.17 0.06
CA ASP A 31 7.07 7.06 1.04
C ASP A 31 5.89 7.96 0.64
N ALA A 32 4.69 7.56 1.05
CA ALA A 32 3.47 8.32 0.88
C ALA A 32 2.58 8.11 2.12
N VAL A 33 1.80 9.14 2.47
CA VAL A 33 0.87 9.13 3.59
C VAL A 33 -0.50 9.56 3.09
N GLY A 34 -1.55 8.84 3.49
CA GLY A 34 -2.92 9.12 3.09
C GLY A 34 -3.92 8.23 3.82
N GLU A 35 -5.21 8.43 3.51
CA GLU A 35 -6.28 7.54 3.95
C GLU A 35 -6.20 6.22 3.17
N VAL A 36 -6.41 5.10 3.87
CA VAL A 36 -6.47 3.78 3.25
C VAL A 36 -7.94 3.44 2.99
N CYS A 37 -8.31 3.38 1.71
CA CYS A 37 -9.64 3.00 1.24
C CYS A 37 -9.61 1.65 0.50
N PHE A 38 -10.78 1.04 0.29
CA PHE A 38 -10.93 -0.16 -0.55
C PHE A 38 -12.09 0.02 -1.55
N ASN A 39 -11.97 -0.62 -2.72
CA ASN A 39 -13.01 -0.64 -3.74
C ASN A 39 -13.24 -2.09 -4.21
N THR A 40 -14.50 -2.49 -4.40
CA THR A 40 -14.88 -3.86 -4.80
C THR A 40 -14.95 -4.07 -6.31
N ALA A 41 -14.64 -3.05 -7.12
CA ALA A 41 -14.57 -3.17 -8.56
C ALA A 41 -13.49 -4.17 -8.98
N MET A 42 -13.85 -5.09 -9.88
CA MET A 42 -12.92 -6.11 -10.41
C MET A 42 -12.17 -5.63 -11.67
N THR A 43 -12.58 -4.51 -12.27
CA THR A 43 -12.03 -3.93 -13.51
C THR A 43 -12.05 -2.39 -13.43
N GLY A 44 -11.40 -1.70 -14.38
CA GLY A 44 -11.39 -0.23 -14.44
C GLY A 44 -10.38 0.45 -13.52
N TYR A 45 -9.26 -0.22 -13.23
CA TYR A 45 -8.25 0.30 -12.29
C TYR A 45 -7.58 1.59 -12.77
N GLN A 46 -7.46 1.79 -14.09
CA GLN A 46 -6.83 2.99 -14.63
C GLN A 46 -7.69 4.23 -14.37
N GLU A 47 -8.98 4.11 -14.62
CA GLU A 47 -9.97 5.16 -14.43
C GLU A 47 -10.09 5.54 -12.94
N ILE A 48 -10.16 4.53 -12.05
CA ILE A 48 -10.23 4.73 -10.60
C ILE A 48 -8.98 5.46 -10.08
N LEU A 49 -7.78 5.09 -10.53
CA LEU A 49 -6.52 5.73 -10.09
C LEU A 49 -6.38 7.19 -10.56
N THR A 50 -7.16 7.61 -11.55
CA THR A 50 -7.16 8.97 -12.09
C THR A 50 -8.35 9.81 -11.64
N ASP A 51 -9.25 9.24 -10.85
CA ASP A 51 -10.44 9.95 -10.39
C ASP A 51 -10.03 11.06 -9.40
N PRO A 52 -10.56 12.30 -9.51
CA PRO A 52 -10.21 13.40 -8.61
C PRO A 52 -10.75 13.27 -7.17
N SER A 53 -11.54 12.24 -6.87
CA SER A 53 -12.24 12.05 -5.59
C SER A 53 -11.30 11.85 -4.42
#